data_AF-A0A7X7YVS5-F1
#
_entry.id   AF-A0A7X7YVS5-F1
#
_cell.length_a   1.000
_cell.length_b   1.000
_cell.length_c   1.000
_cell.angle_alpha   90.00
_cell.angle_beta   90.00
_cell.angle_gamma   90.00
#
_symmetry.space_group_name_H-M   'P 1'
#
loop_
_entity.id
_entity.type
_entity.pdbx_description
1 polymer ?
#
loop_
_entity_poly.entity_id
_entity_poly.type
_entity_poly.pdbx_seq_one_letter_code
_entity_poly.pdbx_strand_id
1 'polypeptide(L)'
;MEAEASRDVPVSLAGQWRFSLDRDDAGIEQQWFGRDLPDRIQLPGALQFQGYGDPIDTATPWVAKLIDGQWYTKEKYKPYTQPGNVWVPFFLQPERHYVGAAWYQRDVEIPAAWRGRRVVLTLERAHWETRVWVDERPVGTNRGLGAAHVYDLGIGAAPGRHRLTIRVDNRMIVDVGADAHSISDETQ
;
A
#
# COMPACT_ATOMS: atom_id res chain seq x y z
N MET A 1 -47.18 -4.10 4.51
CA MET A 1 -45.94 -4.21 5.31
C MET A 1 -44.81 -4.40 4.33
N GLU A 2 -44.16 -3.31 3.93
CA GLU A 2 -42.91 -3.38 3.18
C GLU A 2 -41.82 -3.78 4.18
N ALA A 3 -41.14 -4.89 3.90
CA ALA A 3 -39.94 -5.25 4.65
C ALA A 3 -38.87 -4.22 4.29
N GLU A 4 -38.45 -3.41 5.27
CA GLU A 4 -37.21 -2.64 5.16
C GLU A 4 -36.07 -3.61 4.84
N ALA A 5 -35.58 -3.56 3.60
CA ALA A 5 -34.34 -4.21 3.24
C ALA A 5 -33.25 -3.66 4.18
N SER A 6 -32.72 -4.51 5.06
CA SER A 6 -31.57 -4.13 5.90
C SER A 6 -30.47 -3.66 4.96
N ARG A 7 -30.17 -2.35 4.94
CA ARG A 7 -28.99 -1.86 4.21
C ARG A 7 -27.78 -2.56 4.79
N ASP A 8 -27.13 -3.40 3.99
CA ASP A 8 -25.83 -3.97 4.35
C ASP A 8 -24.84 -2.82 4.50
N VAL A 9 -24.54 -2.45 5.74
CA VAL A 9 -23.59 -1.39 6.04
C VAL A 9 -22.18 -1.94 5.79
N PRO A 10 -21.35 -1.27 4.97
CA PRO A 10 -19.97 -1.66 4.78
C PRO A 10 -19.21 -1.68 6.12
N VAL A 11 -18.39 -2.71 6.34
CA VAL A 11 -17.48 -2.75 7.48
C VAL A 11 -16.17 -2.06 7.09
N SER A 12 -15.86 -0.96 7.77
CA SER A 12 -14.58 -0.27 7.58
C SER A 12 -13.41 -1.12 8.08
N LEU A 13 -12.33 -1.13 7.30
CA LEU A 13 -11.06 -1.78 7.66
C LEU A 13 -10.01 -0.78 8.17
N ALA A 14 -10.38 0.48 8.36
CA ALA A 14 -9.48 1.50 8.92
C ALA A 14 -9.03 1.13 10.34
N GLY A 15 -7.83 1.57 10.73
CA GLY A 15 -7.23 1.25 12.03
C GLY A 15 -5.80 0.74 11.89
N GLN A 16 -5.34 0.07 12.94
CA GLN A 16 -4.01 -0.52 12.99
C GLN A 16 -3.98 -1.86 12.24
N TRP A 17 -2.90 -2.10 11.51
CA TRP A 17 -2.60 -3.32 10.77
C TRP A 17 -1.22 -3.84 11.19
N ARG A 18 -1.04 -5.15 11.14
CA ARG A 18 0.28 -5.79 11.18
C ARG A 18 0.97 -5.56 9.84
N PHE A 19 2.28 -5.34 9.85
CA PHE A 19 2.99 -4.78 8.70
C PHE A 19 4.41 -5.33 8.56
N SER A 20 4.93 -5.37 7.32
CA SER A 20 6.35 -5.57 7.03
C SER A 20 6.73 -5.05 5.65
N LEU A 21 7.91 -4.46 5.54
CA LEU A 21 8.55 -4.19 4.24
C LEU A 21 9.18 -5.49 3.71
N ASP A 22 8.97 -5.77 2.42
CA ASP A 22 9.50 -6.94 1.72
C ASP A 22 10.54 -6.48 0.70
N ARG A 23 11.70 -6.08 1.22
CA ARG A 23 12.81 -5.50 0.46
C ARG A 23 13.41 -6.49 -0.54
N ASP A 24 13.40 -7.76 -0.20
CA ASP A 24 14.05 -8.84 -0.95
C ASP A 24 13.06 -9.70 -1.75
N ASP A 25 11.78 -9.28 -1.85
CA ASP A 25 10.69 -10.05 -2.47
C ASP A 25 10.52 -11.48 -1.93
N ALA A 26 10.94 -11.72 -0.69
CA ALA A 26 10.92 -13.02 -0.05
C ALA A 26 9.53 -13.41 0.45
N GLY A 27 8.60 -12.45 0.56
CA GLY A 27 7.33 -12.66 1.24
C GLY A 27 6.42 -13.72 0.61
N ILE A 28 6.45 -13.87 -0.71
CA ILE A 28 5.66 -14.90 -1.42
C ILE A 28 6.25 -16.28 -1.15
N GLU A 29 7.56 -16.45 -1.34
CA GLU A 29 8.26 -17.73 -1.16
C GLU A 29 8.18 -18.20 0.29
N GLN A 30 8.38 -17.28 1.24
CA GLN A 30 8.31 -17.55 2.67
C GLN A 30 6.90 -17.52 3.25
N GLN A 31 5.87 -17.40 2.39
CA GLN A 31 4.46 -17.46 2.77
C GLN A 31 4.07 -16.49 3.90
N TRP A 32 4.44 -15.22 3.77
CA TRP A 32 4.16 -14.20 4.80
C TRP A 32 2.65 -14.01 5.07
N PHE A 33 1.79 -14.42 4.13
CA PHE A 33 0.33 -14.45 4.32
C PHE A 33 -0.13 -15.42 5.42
N GLY A 34 0.61 -16.48 5.71
CA GLY A 34 0.28 -17.48 6.73
C GLY A 34 0.93 -17.25 8.10
N ARG A 35 1.72 -16.19 8.28
CA ARG A 35 2.44 -15.91 9.54
C ARG A 35 2.17 -14.50 10.04
N ASP A 36 2.44 -14.23 11.31
CA ASP A 36 2.28 -12.90 11.88
C ASP A 36 3.41 -11.96 11.45
N LEU A 37 3.05 -10.76 11.00
CA LEU A 37 4.01 -9.72 10.68
C LEU A 37 4.42 -8.92 11.94
N PRO A 38 5.73 -8.62 12.10
CA PRO A 38 6.28 -7.99 13.30
C PRO A 38 5.80 -6.56 13.54
N ASP A 39 5.72 -5.72 12.50
CA ASP A 39 5.53 -4.28 12.67
C ASP A 39 4.05 -3.87 12.68
N ARG A 40 3.77 -2.58 12.91
CA ARG A 40 2.41 -2.03 12.96
C ARG A 40 2.31 -0.73 12.17
N ILE A 41 1.26 -0.62 11.36
CA ILE A 41 1.00 0.58 10.56
C ILE A 41 -0.47 1.00 10.69
N GLN A 42 -0.75 2.29 10.61
CA GLN A 42 -2.10 2.82 10.60
C GLN A 42 -2.58 2.99 9.16
N LEU A 43 -3.79 2.50 8.85
CA LEU A 43 -4.47 2.71 7.58
C LEU A 43 -5.82 3.45 7.79
N PRO A 44 -6.23 4.33 6.86
CA PRO A 44 -5.49 4.78 5.67
C PRO A 44 -4.27 5.64 6.03
N GLY A 45 -3.27 5.65 5.15
CA GLY A 45 -2.03 6.43 5.32
C GLY A 45 -0.88 5.82 4.50
N ALA A 46 0.08 6.65 4.08
CA ALA A 46 1.28 6.15 3.41
C ALA A 46 2.33 5.70 4.44
N LEU A 47 3.08 4.65 4.13
CA LEU A 47 4.14 4.13 4.99
C LEU A 47 5.25 5.17 5.24
N GLN A 48 5.49 6.04 4.25
CA GLN A 48 6.59 7.00 4.23
C GLN A 48 6.41 8.10 5.28
N PHE A 49 5.15 8.45 5.59
CA PHE A 49 4.77 9.40 6.65
C PHE A 49 4.60 8.74 8.03
N GLN A 50 4.92 7.45 8.14
CA GLN A 50 4.82 6.69 9.39
C GLN A 50 6.20 6.14 9.82
N GLY A 51 7.27 6.71 9.26
CA GLY A 51 8.65 6.36 9.60
C GLY A 51 9.19 5.10 8.93
N TYR A 52 8.44 4.47 8.01
CA TYR A 52 8.89 3.30 7.25
C TYR A 52 9.57 3.70 5.95
N GLY A 53 10.65 3.00 5.60
CA GLY A 53 11.49 3.29 4.45
C GLY A 53 12.87 3.79 4.85
N ASP A 54 13.62 4.27 3.87
CA ASP A 54 14.99 4.73 4.05
C ASP A 54 15.02 6.25 4.30
N PRO A 55 16.00 6.77 5.07
CA PRO A 55 16.26 8.20 5.13
C PRO A 55 16.52 8.76 3.73
N ILE A 56 16.02 9.95 3.45
CA ILE A 56 16.25 10.63 2.17
C ILE A 56 17.64 11.27 2.17
N ASP A 57 18.32 11.11 1.04
CA ASP A 57 19.61 11.70 0.73
C ASP A 57 19.72 12.13 -0.74
N THR A 58 20.88 12.65 -1.13
CA THR A 58 21.13 13.11 -2.50
C THR A 58 21.23 11.98 -3.54
N ALA A 59 21.32 10.72 -3.09
CA ALA A 59 21.39 9.52 -3.92
C ALA A 59 20.07 8.73 -3.93
N THR A 60 19.01 9.25 -3.30
CA THR A 60 17.71 8.60 -3.22
C THR A 60 17.17 8.29 -4.62
N PRO A 61 16.78 7.02 -4.90
CA PRO A 61 16.40 6.58 -6.23
C PRO A 61 14.93 6.91 -6.50
N TRP A 62 14.66 8.18 -6.79
CA TRP A 62 13.33 8.67 -7.18
C TRP A 62 12.82 8.01 -8.45
N VAL A 63 11.50 7.88 -8.57
CA VAL A 63 10.81 7.43 -9.79
C VAL A 63 10.94 8.48 -10.89
N ALA A 64 10.72 9.76 -10.54
CA ALA A 64 10.89 10.88 -11.45
C ALA A 64 12.36 11.13 -11.83
N LYS A 65 12.59 11.60 -13.06
CA LYS A 65 13.92 12.09 -13.46
C LYS A 65 14.14 13.49 -12.93
N LEU A 66 15.23 13.67 -12.20
CA LEU A 66 15.70 14.99 -11.85
C LEU A 66 16.22 15.73 -13.10
N ILE A 67 15.55 16.83 -13.47
CA ILE A 67 15.98 17.73 -14.56
C ILE A 67 17.44 18.15 -14.37
N ASP A 68 17.84 18.37 -13.12
CA ASP A 68 19.22 18.64 -12.71
C ASP A 68 19.66 17.64 -11.65
N GLY A 69 20.17 16.49 -12.07
CA GLY A 69 20.67 15.43 -11.17
C GLY A 69 21.88 15.85 -10.32
N GLN A 70 22.49 17.01 -10.56
CA GLN A 70 23.59 17.55 -9.77
C GLN A 70 23.18 18.77 -8.94
N TRP A 71 21.88 18.95 -8.69
CA TRP A 71 21.36 20.07 -7.90
C TRP A 71 22.12 20.27 -6.58
N TYR A 72 22.49 19.19 -5.90
CA TYR A 72 23.20 19.21 -4.61
C TYR A 72 24.60 19.87 -4.66
N THR A 73 25.17 20.06 -5.85
CA THR A 73 26.46 20.74 -6.03
C THR A 73 26.33 22.27 -6.04
N LYS A 74 25.13 22.81 -6.27
CA LYS A 74 24.89 24.25 -6.40
C LYS A 74 24.88 24.90 -5.02
N GLU A 75 25.58 26.02 -4.88
CA GLU A 75 25.73 26.73 -3.60
C GLU A 75 24.39 27.01 -2.90
N LYS A 76 23.38 27.44 -3.66
CA LYS A 76 22.03 27.72 -3.14
C LYS A 76 21.33 26.51 -2.51
N TYR A 77 21.75 25.29 -2.84
CA TYR A 77 21.13 24.06 -2.34
C TYR A 77 21.94 23.36 -1.24
N LYS A 78 23.20 23.76 -0.99
CA LYS A 78 24.04 23.17 0.07
C LYS A 78 23.41 23.11 1.47
N PRO A 79 22.57 24.08 1.91
CA PRO A 79 21.88 23.96 3.18
C PRO A 79 20.93 22.75 3.24
N TYR A 80 20.46 22.27 2.08
CA TYR A 80 19.43 21.24 1.93
C TYR A 80 19.98 19.90 1.43
N THR A 81 21.25 19.60 1.71
CA THR A 81 21.90 18.33 1.32
C THR A 81 22.43 17.56 2.53
N GLN A 82 22.22 18.08 3.74
CA GLN A 82 22.71 17.46 4.97
C GLN A 82 21.76 16.36 5.44
N PRO A 83 22.25 15.25 6.04
CA PRO A 83 21.40 14.21 6.60
C PRO A 83 20.32 14.77 7.53
N GLY A 84 19.06 14.40 7.29
CA GLY A 84 17.91 14.92 8.04
C GLY A 84 17.39 16.30 7.59
N ASN A 85 18.05 16.94 6.63
CA ASN A 85 17.59 18.18 6.00
C ASN A 85 17.85 18.15 4.49
N VAL A 86 17.37 17.11 3.81
CA VAL A 86 17.50 16.96 2.36
C VAL A 86 16.20 17.37 1.70
N TRP A 87 16.24 18.42 0.87
CA TRP A 87 15.07 18.92 0.15
C TRP A 87 15.32 18.90 -1.35
N VAL A 88 14.65 17.98 -2.04
CA VAL A 88 14.85 17.75 -3.47
C VAL A 88 13.99 18.73 -4.28
N PRO A 89 14.56 19.56 -5.16
CA PRO A 89 13.77 20.53 -5.91
C PRO A 89 12.67 19.88 -6.76
N PHE A 90 11.47 20.47 -6.73
CA PHE A 90 10.30 20.09 -7.54
C PHE A 90 9.61 18.76 -7.18
N PHE A 91 10.09 18.03 -6.17
CA PHE A 91 9.45 16.80 -5.69
C PHE A 91 8.69 17.03 -4.39
N LEU A 92 7.77 16.12 -4.08
CA LEU A 92 7.19 15.98 -2.75
C LEU A 92 8.29 15.59 -1.74
N GLN A 93 8.06 15.93 -0.47
CA GLN A 93 9.05 15.79 0.59
C GLN A 93 8.53 14.81 1.64
N PRO A 94 8.47 13.50 1.34
CA PRO A 94 8.11 12.51 2.34
C PRO A 94 9.19 12.45 3.43
N GLU A 95 8.88 11.89 4.60
CA GLU A 95 9.88 11.74 5.67
C GLU A 95 10.90 10.61 5.37
N ARG A 96 10.48 9.65 4.56
CA ARG A 96 11.22 8.45 4.17
C ARG A 96 11.00 8.18 2.69
N HIS A 97 11.86 7.36 2.09
CA HIS A 97 11.68 6.85 0.74
C HIS A 97 11.60 5.32 0.75
N TYR A 98 10.63 4.74 0.04
CA TYR A 98 10.56 3.30 -0.18
C TYR A 98 9.86 2.94 -1.49
N VAL A 99 10.54 2.11 -2.29
CA VAL A 99 9.99 1.52 -3.51
C VAL A 99 10.23 0.01 -3.45
N GLY A 100 9.15 -0.76 -3.45
CA GLY A 100 9.17 -2.22 -3.28
C GLY A 100 7.85 -2.78 -2.79
N ALA A 101 7.89 -4.04 -2.38
CA ALA A 101 6.72 -4.71 -1.82
C ALA A 101 6.57 -4.42 -0.32
N ALA A 102 5.34 -4.34 0.16
CA ALA A 102 5.01 -4.28 1.57
C ALA A 102 3.76 -5.13 1.85
N TRP A 103 3.72 -5.71 3.05
CA TRP A 103 2.67 -6.62 3.47
C TRP A 103 1.87 -6.02 4.61
N TYR A 104 0.55 -6.19 4.54
CA TYR A 104 -0.42 -5.66 5.48
C TYR A 104 -1.32 -6.80 5.93
N GLN A 105 -1.53 -6.92 7.24
CA GLN A 105 -2.36 -7.95 7.82
C GLN A 105 -3.32 -7.40 8.86
N ARG A 106 -4.56 -7.90 8.83
CA ARG A 106 -5.57 -7.60 9.84
C ARG A 106 -6.52 -8.76 10.02
N ASP A 107 -6.92 -9.00 11.27
CA ASP A 107 -8.02 -9.90 11.53
C ASP A 107 -9.35 -9.16 11.33
N VAL A 108 -10.23 -9.75 10.54
CA VAL A 108 -11.55 -9.21 10.20
C VAL A 108 -12.62 -10.17 10.68
N GLU A 109 -13.74 -9.63 11.14
CA GLU A 109 -14.90 -10.42 11.53
C GLU A 109 -15.92 -10.37 10.41
N ILE A 110 -16.28 -11.54 9.87
CA ILE A 110 -17.36 -11.68 8.89
C ILE A 110 -18.66 -11.98 9.66
N PRO A 111 -19.65 -11.07 9.67
CA PRO A 111 -20.87 -11.26 10.44
C PRO A 111 -21.66 -12.49 9.99
N ALA A 112 -22.26 -13.20 10.94
CA ALA A 112 -23.15 -14.35 10.63
C ALA A 112 -24.32 -13.97 9.71
N ALA A 113 -24.77 -12.71 9.76
CA ALA A 113 -25.82 -12.18 8.90
C ALA A 113 -25.45 -12.12 7.40
N TRP A 114 -24.15 -12.20 7.06
CA TRP A 114 -23.66 -12.19 5.68
C TRP A 114 -23.65 -13.58 5.04
N ARG A 115 -24.03 -14.64 5.76
CA ARG A 115 -24.08 -16.00 5.22
C ARG A 115 -24.94 -16.05 3.96
N GLY A 116 -24.38 -16.57 2.86
CA GLY A 116 -25.05 -16.67 1.56
C GLY A 116 -25.16 -15.34 0.79
N ARG A 117 -24.61 -14.24 1.33
CA ARG A 117 -24.50 -12.95 0.63
C ARG A 117 -23.15 -12.83 -0.05
N ARG A 118 -23.12 -12.07 -1.15
CA ARG A 118 -21.87 -11.73 -1.85
C ARG A 118 -21.06 -10.77 -1.00
N VAL A 119 -19.85 -11.17 -0.61
CA VAL A 119 -18.93 -10.33 0.15
C VAL A 119 -17.86 -9.77 -0.79
N VAL A 120 -17.59 -8.47 -0.68
CA VAL A 120 -16.64 -7.76 -1.53
C VAL A 120 -15.66 -6.98 -0.66
N LEU A 121 -14.37 -7.11 -0.94
CA LEU A 121 -13.32 -6.25 -0.40
C LEU A 121 -13.05 -5.12 -1.39
N THR A 122 -13.05 -3.88 -0.89
CA THR A 122 -12.75 -2.68 -1.68
C THR A 122 -11.55 -1.96 -1.06
N LEU A 123 -10.50 -1.76 -1.85
CA LEU A 123 -9.35 -0.92 -1.50
C LEU A 123 -9.42 0.35 -2.35
N GLU A 124 -9.75 1.48 -1.74
CA GLU A 124 -10.11 2.70 -2.48
C GLU A 124 -8.95 3.30 -3.29
N ARG A 125 -7.76 3.38 -2.69
CA ARG A 125 -6.55 3.96 -3.29
C ARG A 125 -5.32 3.13 -2.95
N ALA A 126 -5.10 2.08 -3.72
CA ALA A 126 -3.87 1.32 -3.68
C ALA A 126 -2.91 1.79 -4.77
N HIS A 127 -1.62 1.87 -4.44
CA HIS A 127 -0.57 2.22 -5.38
C HIS A 127 0.58 1.20 -5.24
N TRP A 128 0.89 0.34 -6.21
CA TRP A 128 0.20 0.07 -7.48
C TRP A 128 -0.43 -1.32 -7.47
N GLU A 129 0.34 -2.42 -7.51
CA GLU A 129 -0.25 -3.76 -7.53
C GLU A 129 -0.65 -4.21 -6.13
N THR A 130 -1.85 -4.77 -5.97
CA THR A 130 -2.23 -5.51 -4.76
C THR A 130 -2.48 -6.98 -5.04
N ARG A 131 -2.07 -7.83 -4.11
CA ARG A 131 -2.47 -9.25 -4.04
C ARG A 131 -3.12 -9.52 -2.69
N VAL A 132 -4.22 -10.27 -2.70
CA VAL A 132 -5.05 -10.48 -1.52
C VAL A 132 -5.15 -11.95 -1.17
N TRP A 133 -5.06 -12.25 0.12
CA TRP A 133 -5.35 -13.54 0.72
C TRP A 133 -6.36 -13.38 1.85
N VAL A 134 -7.24 -14.36 1.98
CA VAL A 134 -8.08 -14.55 3.16
C VAL A 134 -7.65 -15.86 3.80
N ASP A 135 -7.26 -15.77 5.06
CA ASP A 135 -6.47 -16.76 5.77
C ASP A 135 -5.17 -17.05 5.01
N GLU A 136 -5.07 -18.21 4.37
CA GLU A 136 -3.93 -18.60 3.54
C GLU A 136 -4.32 -18.78 2.07
N ARG A 137 -5.58 -18.49 1.72
CA ARG A 137 -6.12 -18.75 0.38
C ARG A 137 -5.98 -17.49 -0.48
N PRO A 138 -5.32 -17.58 -1.66
CA PRO A 138 -5.24 -16.45 -2.57
C PRO A 138 -6.64 -16.12 -3.13
N VAL A 139 -6.96 -14.82 -3.13
CA VAL A 139 -8.20 -14.27 -3.70
C VAL A 139 -7.95 -13.74 -5.11
N GLY A 140 -6.85 -12.99 -5.31
CA GLY A 140 -6.47 -12.49 -6.62
C GLY A 140 -5.47 -11.35 -6.60
N THR A 141 -5.19 -10.82 -7.78
CA THR A 141 -4.26 -9.71 -8.03
C THR A 141 -4.97 -8.58 -8.77
N ASN A 142 -4.67 -7.33 -8.44
CA ASN A 142 -5.15 -6.15 -9.16
C ASN A 142 -4.00 -5.14 -9.32
N ARG A 143 -3.93 -4.50 -10.49
CA ARG A 143 -2.88 -3.55 -10.89
C ARG A 143 -3.49 -2.27 -11.47
N GLY A 144 -4.67 -1.87 -10.99
CA GLY A 144 -5.22 -0.55 -11.29
C GLY A 144 -4.35 0.54 -10.66
N LEU A 145 -4.24 1.69 -11.32
CA LEU A 145 -3.40 2.80 -10.84
C LEU A 145 -4.19 3.96 -10.25
N GLY A 146 -5.43 4.15 -10.69
CA GLY A 146 -6.28 5.29 -10.32
C GLY A 146 -7.72 4.91 -9.96
N ALA A 147 -8.04 3.63 -9.88
CA ALA A 147 -9.37 3.13 -9.52
C ALA A 147 -9.26 2.18 -8.33
N ALA A 148 -10.35 2.06 -7.57
CA ALA A 148 -10.42 1.16 -6.43
C ALA A 148 -10.14 -0.30 -6.86
N HIS A 149 -9.40 -1.02 -6.04
CA HIS A 149 -9.21 -2.45 -6.21
C HIS A 149 -10.34 -3.20 -5.53
N VAL A 150 -11.11 -3.95 -6.32
CA VAL A 150 -12.30 -4.67 -5.86
C VAL A 150 -12.06 -6.17 -5.99
N TYR A 151 -12.29 -6.90 -4.91
CA TYR A 151 -12.12 -8.35 -4.84
C TYR A 151 -13.41 -9.02 -4.39
N ASP A 152 -13.89 -9.97 -5.19
CA ASP A 152 -15.07 -10.77 -4.86
C ASP A 152 -14.66 -11.97 -3.99
N LEU A 153 -15.13 -12.00 -2.74
CA LEU A 153 -14.92 -13.13 -1.83
C LEU A 153 -16.01 -14.20 -1.98
N GLY A 154 -16.96 -13.98 -2.89
CA GLY A 154 -18.07 -14.88 -3.20
C GLY A 154 -19.16 -14.89 -2.12
N ILE A 155 -20.03 -15.88 -2.23
CA ILE A 155 -21.13 -16.14 -1.28
C ILE A 155 -20.77 -17.14 -0.18
N GLY A 156 -19.56 -17.72 -0.28
CA GLY A 156 -19.06 -18.78 0.59
C GLY A 156 -18.15 -18.30 1.71
N ALA A 157 -18.00 -16.99 1.91
CA ALA A 157 -17.24 -16.43 3.01
C ALA A 157 -17.84 -16.91 4.33
N ALA A 158 -17.06 -17.66 5.10
CA ALA A 158 -17.52 -18.22 6.36
C ALA A 158 -17.70 -17.07 7.39
N PRO A 159 -18.75 -17.11 8.22
CA PRO A 159 -18.82 -16.21 9.35
C PRO A 159 -17.73 -16.50 10.39
N GLY A 160 -17.29 -15.45 11.08
CA GLY A 160 -16.27 -15.53 12.11
C GLY A 160 -15.03 -14.71 11.78
N ARG A 161 -13.96 -14.98 12.54
CA ARG A 161 -12.68 -14.29 12.43
C ARG A 161 -11.83 -14.88 11.30
N HIS A 162 -11.38 -14.02 10.40
CA HIS A 162 -10.49 -14.35 9.29
C HIS A 162 -9.26 -13.44 9.28
N ARG A 163 -8.13 -13.95 8.78
CA ARG A 163 -6.94 -13.14 8.54
C ARG A 163 -6.98 -12.58 7.12
N LEU A 164 -7.12 -11.28 6.99
CA LEU A 164 -6.93 -10.60 5.71
C LEU A 164 -5.46 -10.23 5.54
N THR A 165 -4.81 -10.76 4.51
CA THR A 165 -3.45 -10.34 4.12
C THR A 165 -3.47 -9.66 2.76
N ILE A 166 -2.78 -8.53 2.64
CA ILE A 166 -2.63 -7.78 1.40
C ILE A 166 -1.13 -7.51 1.18
N ARG A 167 -0.60 -7.93 0.04
CA ARG A 167 0.71 -7.46 -0.46
C ARG A 167 0.45 -6.28 -1.38
N VAL A 168 1.11 -5.16 -1.17
CA VAL A 168 1.09 -3.98 -2.04
C VAL A 168 2.49 -3.78 -2.62
N ASP A 169 2.59 -3.59 -3.92
CA ASP A 169 3.82 -3.35 -4.64
C ASP A 169 3.73 -1.99 -5.34
N ASN A 170 4.51 -1.03 -4.87
CA ASN A 170 4.49 0.35 -5.40
C ASN A 170 5.54 0.60 -6.48
N ARG A 171 6.24 -0.44 -6.95
CA ARG A 171 7.14 -0.33 -8.11
C ARG A 171 6.37 0.02 -9.38
N MET A 172 7.07 0.49 -10.40
CA MET A 172 6.53 0.66 -11.74
C MET A 172 6.21 -0.71 -12.36
N ILE A 173 4.98 -1.19 -12.16
CA ILE A 173 4.51 -2.51 -12.63
C ILE A 173 4.27 -2.52 -14.15
N VAL A 174 3.76 -1.41 -14.67
CA VAL A 174 3.62 -1.15 -16.10
C VAL A 174 4.46 0.08 -16.42
N ASP A 175 5.32 -0.02 -17.43
CA ASP A 175 6.12 1.11 -17.88
C ASP A 175 5.21 2.18 -18.50
N VAL A 176 5.05 3.28 -17.77
CA VAL A 176 4.30 4.46 -18.19
C VAL A 176 5.22 5.69 -18.31
N GLY A 177 6.54 5.50 -18.18
CA GLY A 177 7.54 6.56 -18.16
C GLY A 177 7.82 7.14 -16.76
N ALA A 178 9.08 7.53 -16.53
CA ALA A 178 9.60 8.01 -15.24
C ALA A 178 8.88 9.27 -14.69
N ASP A 179 8.46 10.17 -15.58
CA ASP A 179 7.88 11.48 -15.21
C ASP A 179 6.34 11.46 -15.32
N ALA A 180 5.74 10.27 -15.28
CA ALA A 180 4.29 10.13 -15.36
C ALA A 180 3.65 10.55 -14.02
N HIS A 181 2.83 11.59 -14.06
CA HIS A 181 2.09 12.14 -12.90
C HIS A 181 1.25 11.14 -12.10
N SER A 182 1.00 9.96 -12.66
CA SER A 182 0.27 8.90 -11.99
C SER A 182 1.11 8.11 -10.99
N ILE A 183 2.44 8.20 -11.04
CA ILE A 183 3.38 7.36 -10.25
C ILE A 183 4.60 8.11 -9.71
N SER A 184 4.89 9.30 -10.22
CA SER A 184 6.15 9.98 -9.94
C SER A 184 6.09 10.78 -8.64
N ASP A 185 7.25 10.95 -8.00
CA ASP A 185 7.41 11.67 -6.72
C ASP A 185 7.13 13.18 -6.83
N GLU A 186 6.87 13.66 -8.05
CA GLU A 186 6.42 15.02 -8.33
C GLU A 186 4.95 15.22 -7.89
N THR A 187 4.15 14.14 -7.82
CA THR A 187 2.70 14.23 -7.63
C THR A 187 2.08 13.15 -6.72
N GLN A 188 2.78 12.06 -6.39
CA GLN A 188 2.26 10.95 -5.56
C GLN A 188 2.94 10.82 -4.19
#